data_AF-K1URJ3-F1
#
_entry.id   AF-K1URJ3-F1
#
_cell.length_a   1.000
_cell.length_b   1.000
_cell.length_c   1.000
_cell.angle_alpha   90.00
_cell.angle_beta   90.00
_cell.angle_gamma   90.00
#
_symmetry.space_group_name_H-M   'P 1'
#
loop_
_entity.id
_entity.type
_entity.pdbx_description
1 polymer ?
#
loop_
_entity_poly.entity_id
_entity_poly.type
_entity_poly.pdbx_seq_one_letter_code
_entity_poly.pdbx_strand_id
1 'polypeptide(L)'
;MNRQTFFVLCSAAVVLCGCESSKVKISGRFVGTEARKVYLEEASPLRQTIVDSTQLADDGSYRFQLNGVSATPALYNVVFNNERIPLLLAGGDRVTLSSAGNVV
;
A
#
# COMPACT_ATOMS: atom_id res chain seq x y z
N MET A 1 -45.04 23.43 -14.92
CA MET A 1 -43.85 23.21 -14.05
C MET A 1 -42.64 23.74 -14.81
N ASN A 2 -41.91 24.70 -14.23
CA ASN A 2 -41.02 25.61 -14.95
C ASN A 2 -39.71 24.92 -15.38
N ARG A 3 -39.26 25.11 -16.63
CA ARG A 3 -38.11 24.41 -17.24
C ARG A 3 -36.76 24.72 -16.57
N GLN A 4 -36.72 25.74 -15.70
CA GLN A 4 -35.53 26.17 -14.96
C GLN A 4 -35.26 25.35 -13.69
N THR A 5 -36.25 24.72 -13.07
CA THR A 5 -36.01 23.91 -11.85
C THR A 5 -35.34 22.56 -12.16
N PHE A 6 -35.42 22.07 -13.41
CA PHE A 6 -34.76 20.83 -13.81
C PHE A 6 -33.23 20.95 -13.92
N PHE A 7 -32.73 22.08 -14.42
CA PHE A 7 -31.28 22.30 -14.57
C PHE A 7 -30.57 22.50 -13.23
N VAL A 8 -31.26 23.10 -12.25
CA VAL A 8 -30.69 23.36 -10.91
C VAL A 8 -30.55 22.07 -10.10
N LEU A 9 -31.45 21.08 -10.29
CA LEU A 9 -31.37 19.79 -9.61
C LEU A 9 -30.32 18.84 -10.19
N CYS A 10 -30.02 18.91 -11.49
CA CYS A 10 -28.98 18.06 -12.11
C CYS A 10 -27.54 18.42 -11.72
N SER A 11 -27.29 19.63 -11.20
CA SER A 11 -25.93 20.13 -10.96
C SER A 11 -25.32 19.68 -9.63
N ALA A 12 -26.09 19.03 -8.74
CA ALA A 12 -25.62 18.58 -7.43
C ALA A 12 -25.00 17.16 -7.42
N ALA A 13 -25.11 16.40 -8.52
CA ALA A 13 -24.74 14.98 -8.54
C ALA A 13 -23.28 14.69 -8.93
N VAL A 14 -22.47 15.71 -9.26
CA VAL A 14 -21.12 15.50 -9.83
C VAL A 14 -20.01 15.39 -8.76
N VAL A 15 -20.31 15.59 -7.48
CA VAL A 15 -19.26 15.73 -6.44
C VAL A 15 -18.82 14.38 -5.80
N LEU A 16 -19.40 13.24 -6.18
CA LEU A 16 -19.02 11.95 -5.58
C LEU A 16 -17.90 11.20 -6.32
N CYS A 17 -17.38 11.73 -7.44
CA CYS A 17 -16.20 11.15 -8.08
C CYS A 17 -14.92 11.73 -7.47
N GLY A 18 -14.70 11.44 -6.18
CA GLY A 18 -13.36 11.59 -5.61
C GLY A 18 -12.43 10.63 -6.34
N CYS A 19 -11.33 11.13 -6.92
CA CYS A 19 -10.29 10.27 -7.46
C CYS A 19 -9.63 9.49 -6.32
N GLU A 20 -10.20 8.35 -5.93
CA GLU A 20 -9.55 7.42 -5.03
C GLU A 20 -8.28 6.93 -5.74
N SER A 21 -7.11 7.24 -5.17
CA SER A 21 -5.84 6.81 -5.71
C SER A 21 -5.73 5.31 -5.50
N SER A 22 -5.72 4.50 -6.55
CA SER A 22 -5.46 3.05 -6.44
C SER A 22 -3.97 2.70 -6.25
N LYS A 23 -3.15 3.70 -5.90
CA LYS A 23 -1.71 3.53 -5.68
C LYS A 23 -1.43 3.36 -4.20
N VAL A 24 -0.59 2.39 -3.86
CA VAL A 24 -0.04 2.21 -2.52
C VAL A 24 1.46 2.35 -2.56
N LYS A 25 2.02 3.11 -1.61
CA LYS A 25 3.47 3.28 -1.46
C LYS A 25 3.89 2.76 -0.09
N ILE A 26 4.78 1.79 -0.09
CA ILE A 26 5.37 1.24 1.14
C ILE A 26 6.85 1.55 1.06
N SER A 27 7.41 2.12 2.13
CA SER A 27 8.85 2.31 2.24
C SER A 27 9.33 1.94 3.62
N GLY A 28 10.60 1.63 3.75
CA GLY A 28 11.21 1.39 5.04
C GLY A 28 12.71 1.28 4.93
N ARG A 29 13.34 0.98 6.06
CA ARG A 29 14.77 0.75 6.14
C ARG A 29 15.07 -0.37 7.13
N PHE A 30 15.89 -1.33 6.73
CA PHE A 30 16.42 -2.37 7.60
C PHE A 30 17.91 -2.11 7.85
N VAL A 31 18.34 -2.12 9.10
CA VAL A 31 19.74 -1.83 9.50
C VAL A 31 20.40 -3.09 10.02
N GLY A 32 21.70 -3.26 9.75
CA GLY A 32 22.49 -4.36 10.31
C GLY A 32 22.12 -5.73 9.75
N THR A 33 21.83 -5.80 8.45
CA THR A 33 21.30 -7.00 7.81
C THR A 33 22.09 -7.41 6.57
N GLU A 34 22.25 -8.72 6.39
CA GLU A 34 22.91 -9.33 5.22
C GLU A 34 21.93 -9.65 4.09
N ALA A 35 20.62 -9.54 4.32
CA ALA A 35 19.66 -9.80 3.26
C ALA A 35 19.71 -8.72 2.20
N ARG A 36 19.53 -9.16 0.96
CA ARG A 36 19.62 -8.31 -0.23
C ARG A 36 18.26 -8.01 -0.86
N LYS A 37 17.22 -8.74 -0.46
CA LYS A 37 15.87 -8.63 -1.02
C LYS A 37 14.82 -8.55 0.07
N VAL A 38 13.83 -7.72 -0.20
CA VAL A 38 12.58 -7.63 0.56
C VAL A 38 11.46 -8.08 -0.38
N TYR A 39 10.51 -8.82 0.14
CA TYR A 39 9.33 -9.26 -0.60
C TYR A 39 8.08 -8.61 -0.04
N LEU A 40 7.12 -8.36 -0.92
CA LEU A 40 5.77 -8.00 -0.53
C LEU A 40 4.88 -9.21 -0.81
N GLU A 41 4.24 -9.71 0.23
CA GLU A 41 3.35 -10.87 0.18
C GLU A 41 1.92 -10.38 0.44
N GLU A 42 0.97 -10.73 -0.42
CA GLU A 42 -0.46 -10.57 -0.11
C GLU A 42 -0.93 -11.80 0.66
N ALA A 43 -1.54 -11.56 1.82
CA ALA A 43 -2.02 -12.59 2.73
C ALA A 43 -3.56 -12.64 2.69
N SER A 44 -4.09 -13.62 1.95
CA SER A 44 -5.52 -13.94 1.96
C SER A 44 -5.79 -15.11 2.91
N PRO A 45 -7.06 -15.32 3.33
CA PRO A 45 -7.43 -16.48 4.16
C PRO A 45 -7.07 -17.84 3.54
N LEU A 46 -6.97 -17.92 2.21
CA LEU A 46 -6.74 -19.18 1.50
C LEU A 46 -5.29 -19.37 1.07
N ARG A 47 -4.55 -18.29 0.80
CA ARG A 47 -3.20 -18.34 0.22
C ARG A 47 -2.37 -17.12 0.62
N GLN A 48 -1.07 -17.35 0.70
CA GLN A 48 -0.03 -16.32 0.76
C GLN A 48 0.68 -16.28 -0.59
N THR A 49 0.75 -15.10 -1.21
CA THR A 49 1.34 -14.95 -2.54
C THR A 49 2.34 -13.80 -2.53
N ILE A 50 3.57 -14.04 -3.00
CA ILE A 50 4.52 -12.95 -3.24
C ILE A 50 4.01 -12.18 -4.46
N VAL A 51 3.70 -10.90 -4.26
CA VAL A 51 3.15 -10.00 -5.29
C VAL A 51 4.19 -9.02 -5.81
N ASP A 52 5.24 -8.73 -5.05
CA ASP A 52 6.36 -7.89 -5.48
C ASP A 52 7.65 -8.24 -4.73
N SER A 53 8.79 -7.79 -5.25
CA SER A 53 10.08 -7.88 -4.58
C SER A 53 10.97 -6.72 -4.99
N THR A 54 11.82 -6.26 -4.07
CA THR A 54 12.79 -5.21 -4.35
C THR A 54 14.13 -5.51 -3.67
N GLN A 55 15.20 -4.99 -4.25
CA GLN A 55 16.51 -5.05 -3.62
C GLN A 55 16.61 -3.97 -2.55
N LEU A 56 17.29 -4.28 -1.45
CA LEU A 56 17.70 -3.25 -0.51
C LEU A 56 18.78 -2.39 -1.17
N ALA A 57 18.67 -1.07 -0.98
CA ALA A 57 19.77 -0.17 -1.26
C ALA A 57 20.92 -0.42 -0.25
N ASP A 58 22.11 0.13 -0.53
CA ASP A 58 23.29 -0.04 0.33
C ASP A 58 23.07 0.46 1.77
N ASP A 59 22.21 1.46 1.94
CA ASP A 59 21.82 1.97 3.24
C ASP A 59 20.71 1.13 3.90
N GLY A 60 20.26 0.04 3.28
CA GLY A 60 19.18 -0.81 3.75
C GLY A 60 17.79 -0.24 3.51
N SER A 61 17.63 0.82 2.72
CA SER A 61 16.32 1.35 2.35
C SER A 61 15.64 0.53 1.25
N TYR A 62 14.31 0.49 1.27
CA TYR A 62 13.50 -0.14 0.23
C TYR A 62 12.21 0.63 -0.03
N ARG A 63 11.60 0.37 -1.19
CA ARG A 63 10.31 0.92 -1.57
C ARG A 63 9.55 -0.04 -2.47
N PHE A 64 8.26 -0.19 -2.20
CA PHE A 64 7.27 -0.80 -3.08
C PHE A 64 6.28 0.25 -3.59
N GLN A 65 5.80 0.06 -4.81
CA GLN A 65 4.72 0.86 -5.37
C GLN A 65 3.73 -0.04 -6.10
N LEU A 66 2.60 -0.32 -5.45
CA LEU A 66 1.50 -1.04 -6.04
C LEU A 66 0.56 -0.07 -6.78
N ASN A 67 -0.02 -0.52 -7.88
CA ASN A 67 -1.04 0.20 -8.63
C ASN A 67 -2.29 -0.68 -8.77
N GLY A 68 -3.47 -0.09 -8.89
CA GLY A 68 -4.71 -0.86 -9.02
C GLY A 68 -5.17 -1.54 -7.73
N VAL A 69 -4.68 -1.09 -6.57
CA VAL A 69 -5.09 -1.62 -5.26
C VAL A 69 -6.52 -1.16 -4.94
N SER A 70 -7.34 -2.09 -4.47
CA SER A 70 -8.73 -1.83 -4.05
C SER A 70 -8.80 -0.88 -2.85
N ALA A 71 -9.85 -0.07 -2.78
CA ALA A 71 -10.17 0.73 -1.59
C ALA A 71 -10.59 -0.16 -0.39
N THR A 72 -10.97 -1.41 -0.62
CA THR A 72 -11.19 -2.39 0.45
C THR A 72 -9.84 -2.83 1.04
N PRO A 73 -9.60 -2.65 2.35
CA PRO A 73 -8.34 -3.04 2.96
C PRO A 73 -8.07 -4.55 2.85
N ALA A 74 -6.82 -4.90 2.54
CA ALA A 74 -6.33 -6.27 2.50
C ALA A 74 -5.03 -6.39 3.30
N LEU A 75 -4.74 -7.60 3.78
CA LEU A 75 -3.54 -7.87 4.56
C LEU A 75 -2.36 -8.16 3.62
N TYR A 76 -1.27 -7.45 3.84
CA TYR A 76 0.01 -7.68 3.19
C TYR A 76 1.08 -7.91 4.26
N ASN A 77 2.16 -8.59 3.89
CA ASN A 77 3.35 -8.72 4.71
C ASN A 77 4.54 -8.15 3.95
N VAL A 78 5.30 -7.28 4.60
CA VAL A 78 6.68 -7.05 4.20
C VAL A 78 7.50 -8.21 4.77
N VAL A 79 8.12 -8.98 3.88
CA VAL A 79 8.87 -10.19 4.24
C VAL A 79 10.35 -9.96 4.06
N PHE A 80 11.10 -10.19 5.12
CA PHE A 80 12.54 -9.94 5.18
C PHE A 80 13.21 -10.93 6.14
N ASN A 81 14.29 -11.61 5.75
CA ASN A 81 14.98 -12.59 6.62
C ASN A 81 14.03 -13.61 7.30
N ASN A 82 13.02 -14.09 6.57
CA ASN A 82 11.94 -14.95 7.08
C ASN A 82 11.03 -14.31 8.14
N GLU A 83 11.27 -13.06 8.54
CA GLU A 83 10.36 -12.24 9.35
C GLU A 83 9.26 -11.65 8.47
N ARG A 84 8.05 -11.53 9.03
CA ARG A 84 6.88 -10.95 8.38
C ARG A 84 6.37 -9.78 9.21
N ILE A 85 6.32 -8.61 8.61
CA ILE A 85 5.70 -7.41 9.21
C ILE A 85 4.33 -7.23 8.55
N PRO A 86 3.22 -7.51 9.27
CA PRO A 86 1.88 -7.39 8.72
C PRO A 86 1.49 -5.92 8.55
N LEU A 87 0.85 -5.63 7.43
CA LEU A 87 0.32 -4.32 7.04
C LEU A 87 -1.11 -4.50 6.54
N LEU A 88 -2.05 -3.74 7.08
CA LEU A 88 -3.38 -3.62 6.48
C LEU A 88 -3.36 -2.45 5.50
N LEU A 89 -3.52 -2.72 4.20
CA LEU A 89 -3.35 -1.74 3.13
C LEU A 89 -4.62 -1.61 2.28
N ALA A 90 -4.96 -0.38 1.92
CA ALA A 90 -5.99 -0.01 0.96
C ALA A 90 -5.43 0.96 -0.10
N GLY A 91 -6.11 1.05 -1.24
CA GLY A 91 -5.79 2.01 -2.30
C GLY A 91 -5.67 3.43 -1.75
N GLY A 92 -4.50 4.05 -1.95
CA GLY A 92 -4.22 5.42 -1.53
C GLY A 92 -3.19 5.49 -0.40
N ASP A 93 -2.92 4.35 0.24
CA ASP A 93 -2.05 4.29 1.40
C ASP A 93 -0.60 4.67 1.09
N ARG A 94 -0.01 5.38 2.05
CA ARG A 94 1.42 5.65 2.11
C ARG A 94 1.97 5.27 3.47
N VAL A 95 2.69 4.16 3.51
CA VAL A 95 3.20 3.56 4.74
C VAL A 95 4.72 3.68 4.78
N THR A 96 5.25 4.13 5.90
CA THR A 96 6.68 4.09 6.21
C THR A 96 6.91 3.17 7.40
N LEU A 97 7.64 2.08 7.18
CA LEU A 97 8.10 1.17 8.21
C LEU A 97 9.41 1.69 8.80
N SER A 98 9.32 2.28 9.98
CA SER A 98 10.46 2.62 10.81
C SER A 98 10.90 1.37 11.57
N SER A 99 11.92 0.66 11.06
CA SER A 99 12.50 -0.44 11.82
C SER A 99 13.33 0.14 12.98
N ALA A 100 12.93 -0.19 14.22
CA ALA A 100 13.86 -0.19 15.33
C ALA A 100 14.63 -1.51 15.23
N GLY A 101 15.79 -1.50 14.56
CA GLY A 101 16.71 -2.62 14.58
C GLY A 101 17.03 -2.95 16.04
N ASN A 102 17.07 -4.24 16.37
CA ASN A 102 17.45 -4.72 17.68
C ASN A 102 18.85 -4.17 18.03
N VAL A 103 18.93 -3.28 19.02
CA VAL A 103 20.19 -2.84 19.60
C VAL A 103 20.62 -3.94 20.56
N VAL A 104 21.38 -4.92 20.07
CA VAL A 104 22.10 -5.87 20.93
C VAL A 104 23.55 -5.45 21.02
#